data_AF-A0A2D6N555-F1
#
_entry.id   AF-A0A2D6N555-F1
#
_cell.length_a   1.000
_cell.length_b   1.000
_cell.length_c   1.000
_cell.angle_alpha   90.00
_cell.angle_beta   90.00
_cell.angle_gamma   90.00
#
_symmetry.space_group_name_H-M   'P 1'
#
loop_
_entity.id
_entity.type
_entity.pdbx_description
1 polymer ?
#
loop_
_entity_poly.entity_id
_entity_poly.type
_entity_poly.pdbx_seq_one_letter_code
_entity_poly.pdbx_strand_id
1 'polypeptide(L)'
;MADVAINAPLVEEGPPVPPEIAAQVEAYLRKPYHKVISGDADEGFLVQVVELPGCMTAAETEAEAIAQLPEAMTLWLEVMLLDGNPIPEADRDPAYSGRLHVRMPKSLHERLVKQADREGTSLNQWVVSLLSLGAGGAD
;
A
#
# COMPACT_ATOMS: atom_id res chain seq x y z
N MET A 1 33.78 -3.89 -38.72
CA MET A 1 33.72 -2.84 -37.68
C MET A 1 32.91 -1.70 -38.24
N ALA A 2 31.69 -1.52 -37.74
CA ALA A 2 30.91 -0.29 -37.84
C ALA A 2 29.99 -0.30 -36.62
N ASP A 3 30.35 0.48 -35.62
CA ASP A 3 29.55 0.69 -34.41
C ASP A 3 28.25 1.40 -34.78
N VAL A 4 27.12 0.76 -34.49
CA VAL A 4 25.81 1.38 -34.51
C VAL A 4 25.63 2.05 -33.16
N ALA A 5 25.87 3.36 -33.10
CA ALA A 5 25.49 4.16 -31.96
C ALA A 5 23.96 4.18 -31.85
N ILE A 6 23.43 3.48 -30.85
CA ILE A 6 22.02 3.56 -30.46
C ILE A 6 21.82 4.95 -29.85
N ASN A 7 21.17 5.82 -30.61
CA ASN A 7 20.80 7.14 -30.15
C ASN A 7 19.65 6.98 -29.13
N ALA A 8 19.95 7.16 -27.84
CA ALA A 8 18.93 7.19 -26.79
C ALA A 8 17.96 8.36 -27.05
N PRO A 9 16.64 8.20 -26.82
CA PRO A 9 15.71 9.29 -27.06
C PRO A 9 15.98 10.41 -26.04
N LEU A 10 15.99 11.64 -26.53
CA LEU A 10 16.01 12.85 -25.70
C LEU A 10 14.76 12.81 -24.82
N VAL A 11 14.93 12.60 -23.52
CA VAL A 11 13.89 12.89 -22.53
C VAL A 11 13.79 14.42 -22.52
N GLU A 12 12.82 14.98 -23.23
CA GLU A 12 12.54 16.41 -23.12
C GLU A 12 12.12 16.67 -21.67
N GLU A 13 12.95 17.39 -20.92
CA GLU A 13 12.54 17.86 -19.60
C GLU A 13 11.26 18.67 -19.78
N GLY A 14 10.20 18.19 -19.12
CA GLY A 14 8.90 18.85 -19.16
C GLY A 14 9.00 20.30 -18.69
N PRO A 15 7.95 21.11 -18.92
CA PRO A 15 7.93 22.48 -18.42
C PRO A 15 8.23 22.49 -16.91
N PRO A 16 8.98 23.49 -16.41
CA PRO A 16 9.36 23.54 -15.01
C PRO A 16 8.12 23.54 -14.12
N VAL A 17 8.13 22.68 -13.10
CA VAL A 17 7.03 22.53 -12.15
C VAL A 17 6.80 23.86 -11.42
N PRO A 18 5.56 24.38 -11.38
CA PRO A 18 5.25 25.59 -10.62
C PRO A 18 5.70 25.47 -9.15
N PRO A 19 6.26 26.53 -8.54
CA PRO A 19 6.76 26.48 -7.15
C PRO A 19 5.70 26.03 -6.12
N GLU A 20 4.43 26.35 -6.36
CA GLU A 20 3.29 25.95 -5.53
C GLU A 20 3.05 24.44 -5.56
N ILE A 21 3.31 23.79 -6.70
CA ILE A 21 3.21 22.34 -6.86
C ILE A 21 4.42 21.68 -6.21
N ALA A 22 5.63 22.18 -6.44
CA ALA A 22 6.85 21.66 -5.83
C ALA A 22 6.75 21.64 -4.28
N ALA A 23 6.21 22.70 -3.68
CA ALA A 23 5.99 22.75 -2.23
C ALA A 23 4.98 21.69 -1.74
N GLN A 24 3.94 21.41 -2.52
CA GLN A 24 2.96 20.36 -2.19
C GLN A 24 3.57 18.95 -2.33
N VAL A 25 4.35 18.71 -3.39
CA VAL A 25 5.09 17.45 -3.58
C VAL A 25 5.96 17.18 -2.36
N GLU A 26 6.73 18.16 -1.89
CA GLU A 26 7.59 17.99 -0.72
C GLU A 26 6.78 17.74 0.58
N ALA A 27 5.57 18.29 0.69
CA ALA A 27 4.67 17.98 1.81
C ALA A 27 4.18 16.52 1.76
N TYR A 28 3.85 16.00 0.57
CA TYR A 28 3.45 14.59 0.39
C TYR A 28 4.61 13.62 0.62
N LEU A 29 5.83 13.93 0.14
CA LEU A 29 7.00 13.07 0.33
C LEU A 29 7.36 12.83 1.81
N ARG A 30 6.98 13.74 2.71
CA ARG A 30 7.18 13.56 4.17
C ARG A 30 6.13 12.69 4.83
N LYS A 31 5.06 12.30 4.14
CA LYS A 31 4.01 11.45 4.69
C LYS A 31 4.49 9.99 4.79
N PRO A 32 4.02 9.23 5.78
CA PRO A 32 4.48 7.87 6.04
C PRO A 32 3.82 6.84 5.12
N TYR A 33 4.12 6.91 3.82
CA TYR A 33 3.60 5.97 2.83
C TYR A 33 4.17 4.55 3.01
N HIS A 34 3.32 3.53 2.86
CA HIS A 34 3.72 2.13 2.96
C HIS A 34 4.36 1.64 1.67
N LYS A 35 5.42 0.85 1.81
CA LYS A 35 6.19 0.31 0.70
C LYS A 35 6.17 -1.20 0.78
N VAL A 36 5.78 -1.85 -0.31
CA VAL A 36 5.83 -3.30 -0.45
C VAL A 36 6.95 -3.64 -1.41
N ILE A 37 7.82 -4.56 -1.00
CA ILE A 37 8.91 -5.10 -1.80
C ILE A 37 8.53 -6.52 -2.18
N SER A 38 8.71 -6.87 -3.43
CA SER A 38 8.46 -8.21 -3.98
C SER A 38 9.52 -8.55 -5.02
N GLY A 39 9.70 -9.85 -5.28
CA GLY A 39 10.71 -10.35 -6.20
C GLY A 39 11.91 -10.98 -5.49
N ASP A 40 12.94 -11.30 -6.26
CA ASP A 40 14.15 -11.98 -5.82
C ASP A 40 15.35 -11.68 -6.72
N ALA A 41 16.49 -12.33 -6.46
CA ALA A 41 17.72 -12.09 -7.20
C ALA A 41 17.72 -12.64 -8.63
N ASP A 42 16.80 -13.53 -9.00
CA ASP A 42 16.71 -14.13 -10.33
C ASP A 42 15.77 -13.32 -11.24
N GLU A 43 14.65 -12.82 -10.69
CA GLU A 43 13.64 -12.04 -11.42
C GLU A 43 13.77 -10.52 -11.25
N GLY A 44 14.59 -10.07 -10.30
CA GLY A 44 14.71 -8.67 -9.88
C GLY A 44 13.70 -8.29 -8.80
N PHE A 45 13.83 -7.06 -8.31
CA PHE A 45 13.03 -6.51 -7.21
C PHE A 45 12.10 -5.41 -7.69
N LEU A 46 10.86 -5.43 -7.20
CA LEU A 46 9.83 -4.43 -7.42
C LEU A 46 9.43 -3.80 -6.09
N VAL A 47 9.49 -2.46 -6.02
CA VAL A 47 9.03 -1.69 -4.86
C VAL A 47 7.82 -0.87 -5.27
N GLN A 48 6.72 -0.99 -4.52
CA GLN A 48 5.46 -0.28 -4.79
C GLN A 48 5.05 0.55 -3.57
N VAL A 49 4.50 1.75 -3.82
CA VAL A 49 3.83 2.52 -2.78
C VAL A 49 2.36 2.14 -2.71
N VAL A 50 1.91 1.59 -1.58
CA VAL A 50 0.58 0.97 -1.44
C VAL A 50 -0.54 1.99 -1.72
N GLU A 51 -0.40 3.19 -1.18
CA GLU A 51 -1.43 4.23 -1.28
C GLU A 51 -1.37 5.00 -2.60
N LEU A 52 -0.31 4.87 -3.39
CA LEU A 52 -0.14 5.60 -4.65
C LEU A 52 -0.18 4.60 -5.83
N PRO A 53 -1.37 4.18 -6.31
CA PRO A 53 -1.49 3.21 -7.38
C PRO A 53 -0.67 3.61 -8.61
N GLY A 54 0.21 2.70 -9.05
CA GLY A 54 1.09 2.93 -10.19
C GLY A 54 2.45 3.56 -9.86
N CYS A 55 2.66 4.02 -8.61
CA CYS A 55 3.96 4.50 -8.15
C CYS A 55 4.83 3.31 -7.73
N MET A 56 5.77 2.93 -8.60
CA MET A 56 6.65 1.78 -8.39
C MET A 56 8.00 1.93 -9.07
N THR A 57 8.99 1.19 -8.58
CA THR A 57 10.33 1.09 -9.16
C THR A 57 10.73 -0.38 -9.25
N ALA A 58 11.49 -0.72 -10.30
CA ALA A 58 12.02 -2.06 -10.50
C ALA A 58 13.52 -2.00 -10.80
N ALA A 59 14.30 -2.87 -10.16
CA ALA A 59 15.74 -2.97 -10.38
C ALA A 59 16.24 -4.40 -10.13
N GLU A 60 17.48 -4.70 -10.53
CA GLU A 60 18.09 -6.01 -10.29
C GLU A 60 18.36 -6.25 -8.80
N THR A 61 18.52 -5.18 -8.02
CA THR A 61 18.75 -5.26 -6.57
C THR A 61 17.68 -4.52 -5.78
N GLU A 62 17.34 -5.06 -4.61
CA GLU A 62 16.43 -4.41 -3.65
C GLU A 62 16.89 -2.98 -3.31
N ALA A 63 18.19 -2.81 -3.08
CA ALA A 63 18.78 -1.52 -2.70
C ALA A 63 18.60 -0.46 -3.80
N GLU A 64 18.79 -0.82 -5.07
CA GLU A 64 18.58 0.08 -6.20
C GLU A 64 17.10 0.44 -6.36
N ALA A 65 16.21 -0.53 -6.27
CA ALA A 65 14.77 -0.29 -6.39
C ALA A 65 14.29 0.68 -5.29
N ILE A 66 14.78 0.52 -4.05
CA ILE A 66 14.51 1.45 -2.95
C ILE A 66 15.10 2.83 -3.21
N ALA A 67 16.35 2.90 -3.73
CA ALA A 67 17.05 4.17 -3.96
C ALA A 67 16.38 5.03 -5.05
N GLN A 68 15.75 4.40 -6.04
CA GLN A 68 15.03 5.07 -7.13
C GLN A 68 13.63 5.56 -6.71
N LEU A 69 13.06 4.99 -5.66
CA LEU A 69 11.68 5.24 -5.25
C LEU A 69 11.35 6.73 -4.97
N PRO A 70 12.21 7.54 -4.31
CA PRO A 70 11.90 8.94 -4.05
C PRO A 70 11.69 9.77 -5.33
N GLU A 71 12.46 9.48 -6.38
CA GLU A 71 12.32 10.14 -7.68
C GLU A 71 11.01 9.73 -8.36
N ALA A 72 10.70 8.43 -8.38
CA ALA A 72 9.44 7.93 -8.90
C ALA A 72 8.23 8.53 -8.17
N MET A 73 8.29 8.66 -6.84
CA MET A 73 7.26 9.33 -6.05
C MET A 73 7.12 10.81 -6.42
N THR A 74 8.24 11.51 -6.64
CA THR A 74 8.25 12.92 -7.02
C THR A 74 7.52 13.10 -8.36
N LEU A 75 7.93 12.35 -9.39
CA LEU A 75 7.32 12.40 -10.72
C LEU A 75 5.83 12.04 -10.69
N TRP A 76 5.46 11.01 -9.94
CA TRP A 76 4.06 10.59 -9.81
C TRP A 76 3.20 11.69 -9.16
N LEU A 77 3.69 12.32 -8.10
CA LEU A 77 2.99 13.40 -7.39
C LEU A 77 2.87 14.67 -8.24
N GLU A 78 3.93 15.01 -8.99
CA GLU A 78 3.93 16.15 -9.90
C GLU A 78 2.85 16.00 -10.98
N VAL A 79 2.79 14.85 -11.65
CA VAL A 79 1.77 14.56 -12.67
C VAL A 79 0.36 14.67 -12.07
N MET A 80 0.14 14.05 -10.91
CA MET A 80 -1.17 14.07 -10.27
C MET A 80 -1.62 15.47 -9.87
N LEU A 81 -0.72 16.30 -9.35
CA LEU A 81 -1.01 17.69 -8.99
C LEU A 81 -1.23 18.59 -10.20
N LEU A 82 -0.42 18.42 -11.26
CA LEU A 82 -0.56 19.18 -12.51
C LEU A 82 -1.90 18.90 -13.20
N ASP A 83 -2.33 17.64 -13.19
CA ASP A 83 -3.61 17.22 -13.76
C ASP A 83 -4.81 17.50 -12.84
N GLY A 84 -4.57 18.02 -11.63
CA GLY A 84 -5.61 18.31 -10.64
C GLY A 84 -6.29 17.05 -10.08
N ASN A 85 -5.63 15.90 -10.16
CA ASN A 85 -6.15 14.63 -9.67
C ASN A 85 -5.99 14.53 -8.15
N PRO A 86 -6.93 13.89 -7.44
CA PRO A 86 -6.82 13.67 -6.01
C PRO A 86 -5.67 12.71 -5.70
N ILE A 87 -4.82 13.07 -4.74
CA ILE A 87 -3.76 12.22 -4.22
C ILE A 87 -4.26 11.51 -2.97
N PRO A 88 -4.20 10.16 -2.91
CA PRO A 88 -4.55 9.42 -1.70
C PRO A 88 -3.65 9.83 -0.51
N GLU A 89 -4.27 9.96 0.65
CA GLU A 89 -3.55 10.19 1.91
C GLU A 89 -2.72 8.96 2.29
N ALA A 90 -1.59 9.18 2.96
CA ALA A 90 -0.87 8.09 3.60
C ALA A 90 -1.71 7.60 4.79
N ASP A 91 -2.50 6.56 4.59
CA ASP A 91 -3.31 5.97 5.64
C ASP A 91 -2.38 5.40 6.71
N ARG A 92 -2.36 6.02 7.90
CA ARG A 92 -1.73 5.44 9.09
C ARG A 92 -2.45 4.19 9.60
N ASP A 93 -3.63 3.89 9.05
CA ASP A 93 -4.48 2.80 9.47
C ASP A 93 -5.42 2.50 8.30
N PRO A 94 -5.30 1.38 7.56
CA PRO A 94 -6.31 1.04 6.57
C PRO A 94 -7.61 0.88 7.35
N ALA A 95 -8.52 1.85 7.25
CA ALA A 95 -9.67 2.02 8.16
C ALA A 95 -10.37 0.67 8.43
N TYR A 96 -9.98 0.00 9.51
CA TYR A 96 -10.46 -1.35 9.79
C TYR A 96 -11.91 -1.22 10.20
N SER A 97 -12.82 -1.61 9.32
CA SER A 97 -14.25 -1.41 9.54
C SER A 97 -14.81 -2.16 10.77
N GLY A 98 -14.04 -3.10 11.35
CA GLY A 98 -14.47 -3.99 12.42
C GLY A 98 -15.60 -4.95 12.02
N ARG A 99 -16.01 -4.96 10.75
CA ARG A 99 -17.11 -5.78 10.23
C ARG A 99 -16.56 -7.02 9.55
N LEU A 100 -16.99 -8.19 10.01
CA LEU A 100 -16.59 -9.48 9.46
C LEU A 100 -17.82 -10.28 9.06
N HIS A 101 -18.01 -10.50 7.74
CA HIS A 101 -19.07 -11.36 7.21
C HIS A 101 -18.51 -12.74 6.89
N VAL A 102 -18.90 -13.77 7.65
CA VAL A 102 -18.38 -15.14 7.50
C VAL A 102 -19.52 -16.11 7.20
N ARG A 103 -19.24 -17.07 6.30
CA ARG A 103 -20.10 -18.23 6.06
C ARG A 103 -19.65 -19.39 6.93
N MET A 104 -20.59 -20.14 7.49
CA MET A 104 -20.28 -21.31 8.32
C MET A 104 -21.37 -22.39 8.22
N PRO A 105 -21.05 -23.66 8.50
CA PRO A 105 -22.05 -24.72 8.61
C PRO A 105 -23.10 -24.40 9.68
N LYS A 106 -24.35 -24.80 9.46
CA LYS A 106 -25.47 -24.56 10.40
C LYS A 106 -25.21 -25.12 11.79
N SER A 107 -24.54 -26.27 11.87
CA SER A 107 -24.17 -26.91 13.13
C SER A 107 -23.17 -26.10 13.95
N LEU A 108 -22.23 -25.40 13.30
CA LEU A 108 -21.29 -24.52 13.99
C LEU A 108 -22.01 -23.27 14.52
N HIS A 109 -22.84 -22.66 13.69
CA HIS A 109 -23.65 -21.50 14.10
C HIS A 109 -24.53 -21.83 15.32
N GLU A 110 -25.24 -22.96 15.30
CA GLU A 110 -26.08 -23.41 16.42
C GLU A 110 -25.29 -23.57 17.73
N ARG A 111 -24.11 -24.20 17.65
CA ARG A 111 -23.23 -24.36 18.82
C ARG A 111 -22.79 -23.01 19.39
N LEU A 112 -22.42 -22.05 18.54
CA LEU A 112 -21.98 -20.73 18.98
C LEU A 112 -23.11 -19.93 19.63
N VAL A 113 -24.32 -19.97 19.06
CA VAL A 113 -25.51 -19.32 19.64
C VAL A 113 -25.82 -19.90 21.02
N LYS A 114 -25.88 -21.23 21.14
CA LYS A 114 -26.14 -21.90 22.43
C LYS A 114 -25.11 -21.54 23.50
N GLN A 115 -23.85 -21.34 23.10
CA GLN A 115 -22.81 -20.94 24.04
C GLN A 115 -22.93 -19.48 24.44
N ALA A 116 -23.24 -18.58 23.49
CA ALA A 116 -23.49 -17.17 23.79
C ALA A 116 -24.67 -17.00 24.77
N ASP A 117 -25.76 -17.75 24.58
CA ASP A 117 -26.93 -17.73 25.46
C ASP A 117 -26.59 -18.16 26.89
N ARG A 118 -25.76 -19.20 27.06
CA ARG A 118 -25.31 -19.69 28.38
C ARG A 118 -24.51 -18.65 29.15
N GLU A 119 -23.72 -17.86 28.43
CA GLU A 119 -22.89 -16.79 28.99
C GLU A 119 -23.64 -15.46 29.09
N GLY A 120 -24.91 -15.43 28.68
CA GLY A 120 -25.76 -14.23 28.73
C GLY A 120 -25.28 -13.11 27.82
N THR A 121 -24.64 -13.44 26.69
CA THR A 121 -24.05 -12.47 25.78
C THR A 121 -24.54 -12.64 24.33
N SER A 122 -24.34 -11.63 23.49
CA SER A 122 -24.69 -11.75 22.07
C SER A 122 -23.73 -12.70 21.34
N LEU A 123 -24.20 -13.33 20.26
CA LEU A 123 -23.33 -14.16 19.40
C LEU A 123 -22.08 -13.39 18.96
N ASN A 124 -22.22 -12.11 18.56
CA ASN A 124 -21.08 -11.29 18.16
C ASN A 124 -20.09 -11.13 19.32
N GLN A 125 -20.55 -10.78 20.52
CA GLN A 125 -19.68 -10.60 21.67
C GLN A 125 -18.99 -11.92 22.08
N TRP A 126 -19.68 -13.05 21.97
CA TRP A 126 -19.09 -14.37 22.17
C TRP A 126 -18.03 -14.70 21.11
N VAL A 127 -18.27 -14.38 19.85
CA VAL A 127 -17.27 -14.55 18.78
C VAL A 127 -16.06 -13.65 19.03
N VAL A 128 -16.26 -12.40 19.45
CA VAL A 128 -15.16 -11.50 19.81
C VAL A 128 -14.33 -12.09 20.96
N SER A 129 -14.95 -12.62 22.02
CA SER A 129 -14.18 -13.21 23.13
C SER A 129 -13.32 -14.40 22.68
N LEU A 130 -13.86 -15.29 21.85
CA LEU A 130 -13.10 -16.40 21.26
C LEU A 130 -11.96 -15.90 20.38
N LEU A 131 -12.19 -14.87 19.56
CA LEU A 131 -11.16 -14.27 18.73
C LEU A 131 -10.08 -13.61 19.57
N SER A 132 -10.42 -12.91 20.65
CA SER A 132 -9.44 -12.32 21.57
C SER A 132 -8.59 -13.38 22.27
N LEU A 133 -9.16 -14.54 22.61
CA LEU A 133 -8.39 -15.66 23.17
C LEU A 133 -7.40 -16.26 22.17
N GLY A 134 -7.80 -16.38 20.90
CA GLY A 134 -6.94 -16.93 19.85
C GLY A 134 -5.94 -15.94 19.24
N ALA A 135 -6.29 -14.65 19.20
CA ALA A 135 -5.48 -13.56 18.66
C ALA A 135 -4.57 -12.94 19.73
N GLY A 136 -4.79 -13.21 21.01
CA GLY A 136 -3.99 -12.73 22.15
C GLY A 136 -2.59 -13.35 22.26
N GLY A 137 -1.88 -13.45 21.13
CA GLY A 137 -0.53 -13.95 21.00
C GLY A 137 0.27 -13.10 20.02
N ALA A 138 0.38 -11.80 20.28
CA ALA A 138 1.44 -10.91 19.83
C ALA A 138 1.16 -9.54 20.47
N ASP A 139 1.91 -9.22 21.51
CA ASP A 139 2.08 -7.84 22.00
C ASP A 139 2.74 -6.96 20.93
#